data_AF-A0A3B3RLA9-F1
#
_entry.id   AF-A0A3B3RLA9-F1
#
_cell.length_a   1.000
_cell.length_b   1.000
_cell.length_c   1.000
_cell.angle_alpha   90.00
_cell.angle_beta   90.00
_cell.angle_gamma   90.00
#
_symmetry.space_group_name_H-M   'P 1'
#
loop_
_entity.id
_entity.type
_entity.pdbx_description
1 polymer ?
#
loop_
_entity_poly.entity_id
_entity_poly.type
_entity_poly.pdbx_seq_one_letter_code
_entity_poly.pdbx_strand_id
1 'polypeptide(L)'
;TKILLLCKAECIWLKDEEEIDEDWVESKKLDETLYQLTIKSATMDDMGRYTCNCKFDSGLKNSTELMIYVYQRPTFVKTATYYEFLEGDVAVVPCIVTGQPQVEVKWKKNMAETRIKVLENSSLQINGVQREDHGAYSCVARVPGRPISEALVISVVVTASPKVRIQEREKNVLEGPENNVSIVCLVTGEPTPNITWSR
;
A
#
# COMPACT_ATOMS: atom_id res chain seq x y z
N THR A 1 28.88 58.52 24.71
CA THR A 1 28.41 57.87 23.46
C THR A 1 28.95 56.46 23.41
N LYS A 2 28.21 55.47 23.97
CA LYS A 2 28.60 54.06 23.89
C LYS A 2 28.21 53.58 22.49
N ILE A 3 29.19 53.51 21.59
CA ILE A 3 29.03 52.83 20.32
C ILE A 3 29.00 51.33 20.67
N LEU A 4 27.81 50.77 20.84
CA LEU A 4 27.62 49.33 20.70
C LEU A 4 27.85 49.04 19.22
N LEU A 5 29.08 48.63 18.87
CA LEU A 5 29.35 47.91 17.64
C LEU A 5 28.58 46.58 17.76
N LEU A 6 27.31 46.60 17.35
CA LEU A 6 26.59 45.37 17.07
C LEU A 6 27.36 44.71 15.93
N CYS A 7 28.06 43.63 16.23
CA CYS A 7 28.74 42.81 15.23
C CYS A 7 27.64 42.23 14.34
N LYS A 8 27.41 42.80 13.16
CA LYS A 8 26.38 42.30 12.25
C LYS A 8 26.96 41.10 11.51
N ALA A 9 26.12 40.09 11.36
CA ALA A 9 26.38 38.94 10.51
C ALA A 9 25.38 38.94 9.37
N GLU A 10 25.85 38.69 8.16
CA GLU A 10 25.03 38.44 6.97
C GLU A 10 25.12 36.95 6.66
N CYS A 11 23.97 36.27 6.63
CA CYS A 11 23.90 34.84 6.39
C CYS A 11 23.17 34.56 5.07
N ILE A 12 23.75 33.67 4.27
CA ILE A 12 23.15 33.12 3.06
C ILE A 12 22.88 31.63 3.24
N TRP A 13 21.93 31.11 2.46
CA TRP A 13 21.64 29.69 2.43
C TRP A 13 22.19 29.08 1.15
N LEU A 14 22.89 27.95 1.29
CA LEU A 14 23.38 27.16 0.18
C LEU A 14 22.67 25.80 0.17
N LYS A 15 22.36 25.25 -0.99
CA LYS A 15 21.97 23.86 -1.20
C LYS A 15 23.05 23.20 -2.05
N ASP A 16 23.63 22.11 -1.54
CA ASP A 16 24.69 21.36 -2.22
C ASP A 16 25.83 22.25 -2.73
N GLU A 17 26.20 23.24 -1.91
CA GLU A 17 27.27 24.24 -2.16
C GLU A 17 26.90 25.40 -3.11
N GLU A 18 25.70 25.41 -3.67
CA GLU A 18 25.19 26.49 -4.52
C GLU A 18 24.23 27.40 -3.75
N GLU A 19 24.29 28.72 -3.98
CA GLU A 19 23.41 29.69 -3.32
C GLU A 19 21.97 29.52 -3.79
N ILE A 20 21.03 29.51 -2.85
CA ILE A 20 19.61 29.33 -3.15
C ILE A 20 19.00 30.69 -3.53
N ASP A 21 18.67 30.86 -4.80
CA ASP A 21 17.99 32.04 -5.35
C ASP A 21 16.71 31.62 -6.11
N GLU A 22 15.78 30.98 -5.39
CA GLU A 22 14.59 30.39 -6.02
C GLU A 22 13.28 30.71 -5.28
N ASP A 23 12.20 30.86 -6.03
CA ASP A 23 10.86 31.24 -5.54
C ASP A 23 10.19 30.18 -4.64
N TRP A 24 10.67 28.93 -4.65
CA TRP A 24 10.14 27.83 -3.82
C TRP A 24 10.66 27.88 -2.37
N VAL A 25 11.69 28.68 -2.10
CA VAL A 25 12.14 28.96 -0.74
C VAL A 25 11.73 30.36 -0.27
N GLU A 26 11.60 30.51 1.03
CA GLU A 26 11.43 31.80 1.68
C GLU A 26 12.48 31.94 2.79
N SER A 27 13.47 32.79 2.55
CA SER A 27 14.47 33.15 3.56
C SER A 27 14.02 34.39 4.33
N LYS A 28 14.09 34.33 5.66
CA LYS A 28 13.73 35.42 6.56
C LYS A 28 14.79 35.62 7.62
N LYS A 29 15.21 36.87 7.81
CA LYS A 29 15.89 37.31 9.01
C LYS A 29 14.82 37.69 10.04
N LEU A 30 14.65 36.86 11.07
CA LEU A 30 13.66 37.10 12.12
C LEU A 30 14.18 38.12 13.14
N ASP A 31 15.48 38.08 13.45
CA ASP A 31 16.19 39.09 14.24
C ASP A 31 17.71 39.12 13.89
N GLU A 32 18.55 39.78 14.71
CA GLU A 32 20.00 39.87 14.46
C GLU A 32 20.74 38.52 14.52
N THR A 33 20.17 37.54 15.21
CA THR A 33 20.76 36.22 15.49
C THR A 33 20.01 35.05 14.87
N LEU A 34 18.78 35.27 14.41
CA LEU A 34 17.87 34.23 13.95
C LEU A 34 17.53 34.38 12.46
N TYR A 35 17.97 33.39 11.68
CA TYR A 35 17.71 33.27 10.25
C TYR A 35 16.93 31.98 10.00
N GLN A 36 15.87 32.06 9.21
CA GLN A 36 15.02 30.94 8.86
C GLN A 36 14.97 30.78 7.34
N LEU A 37 15.11 29.54 6.88
CA LEU A 37 14.77 29.13 5.52
C LEU A 37 13.52 28.27 5.57
N THR A 38 12.50 28.61 4.78
CA THR A 38 11.27 27.84 4.65
C THR A 38 11.16 27.29 3.24
N ILE A 39 11.14 25.97 3.11
CA ILE A 39 10.91 25.27 1.84
C ILE A 39 9.40 25.11 1.67
N LYS A 40 8.82 25.69 0.62
CA LYS A 40 7.38 25.59 0.34
C LYS A 40 7.11 24.32 -0.46
N SER A 41 6.11 23.55 -0.05
CA SER A 41 5.62 22.37 -0.79
C SER A 41 6.74 21.40 -1.19
N ALA A 42 7.51 20.93 -0.20
CA ALA A 42 8.70 20.12 -0.43
C ALA A 42 8.48 18.93 -1.39
N THR A 43 9.42 18.75 -2.29
CA THR A 43 9.48 17.71 -3.32
C THR A 43 10.74 16.86 -3.16
N MET A 44 10.84 15.77 -3.92
CA MET A 44 12.03 14.91 -3.86
C MET A 44 13.31 15.65 -4.25
N ASP A 45 13.21 16.66 -5.12
CA ASP A 45 14.36 17.45 -5.56
C ASP A 45 14.92 18.34 -4.45
N ASP A 46 14.16 18.60 -3.39
CA ASP A 46 14.60 19.40 -2.24
C ASP A 46 15.46 18.59 -1.25
N MET A 47 15.63 17.29 -1.47
CA MET A 47 16.60 16.47 -0.74
C MET A 47 18.01 16.97 -1.02
N GLY A 48 18.82 17.13 0.02
CA GLY A 48 20.19 17.60 -0.15
C GLY A 48 20.77 18.19 1.12
N ARG A 49 21.99 18.70 1.00
CA ARG A 49 22.72 19.33 2.09
C ARG A 49 22.52 20.83 2.05
N TYR A 50 21.93 21.37 3.11
CA TYR A 50 21.67 22.79 3.27
C TYR A 50 22.67 23.39 4.24
N THR A 51 23.30 24.49 3.86
CA THR A 51 24.31 25.18 4.65
C THR A 51 23.86 26.59 4.97
N CYS A 52 23.80 26.93 6.25
CA CYS A 52 23.72 28.32 6.68
C CYS A 52 25.15 28.86 6.73
N ASN A 53 25.48 29.80 5.84
CA ASN A 53 26.82 30.36 5.72
C ASN A 53 26.80 31.85 6.08
N CYS A 54 27.44 32.22 7.19
CA CYS A 54 27.42 33.57 7.73
C CYS A 54 28.79 34.24 7.62
N LYS A 55 28.79 35.49 7.19
CA LYS A 55 29.95 36.38 7.18
C LYS A 55 29.72 37.52 8.18
N PHE A 56 30.65 37.68 9.11
CA PHE A 56 30.64 38.75 10.10
C PHE A 56 31.33 40.00 9.55
N ASP A 57 30.99 41.17 10.09
CA ASP A 57 31.64 42.45 9.75
C ASP A 57 33.17 42.42 9.94
N SER A 58 33.66 41.59 10.87
CA SER A 58 35.09 41.35 11.10
C SER A 58 35.80 40.60 9.95
N GLY A 59 35.05 40.13 8.95
CA GLY A 59 35.54 39.27 7.87
C GLY A 59 35.60 37.79 8.24
N LEU A 60 35.32 37.44 9.51
CA LEU A 60 35.20 36.04 9.93
C LEU A 60 34.01 35.38 9.22
N LYS A 61 34.16 34.11 8.88
CA LYS A 61 33.10 33.29 8.30
C LYS A 61 32.86 32.09 9.20
N ASN A 62 31.59 31.72 9.36
CA ASN A 62 31.20 30.50 10.04
C ASN A 62 30.02 29.87 9.32
N SER A 63 29.96 28.55 9.30
CA SER A 63 28.86 27.83 8.66
C SER A 63 28.48 26.56 9.42
N THR A 64 27.26 26.12 9.22
CA THR A 64 26.76 24.83 9.70
C THR A 64 25.89 24.20 8.62
N GLU A 65 25.95 22.88 8.52
CA GLU A 65 25.21 22.10 7.54
C GLU A 65 24.11 21.24 8.18
N LEU A 66 23.06 20.99 7.41
CA LEU A 66 21.95 20.09 7.71
C LEU A 66 21.67 19.25 6.47
N MET A 67 21.52 17.93 6.64
CA MET A 67 21.02 17.07 5.58
C MET A 67 19.49 17.00 5.67
N ILE A 68 18.79 17.40 4.60
CA ILE A 68 17.34 17.27 4.48
C ILE A 68 17.02 16.00 3.67
N TYR A 69 16.15 15.16 4.22
CA TYR A 69 15.59 14.00 3.52
C TYR A 69 14.12 14.21 3.25
N VAL A 70 13.73 14.13 1.98
CA VAL A 70 12.32 14.14 1.55
C VAL A 70 11.90 12.73 1.21
N TYR A 71 10.66 12.37 1.55
CA TYR A 71 10.11 11.04 1.36
C TYR A 71 8.75 11.12 0.67
N GLN A 72 8.49 10.16 -0.22
CA GLN A 72 7.17 9.98 -0.80
C GLN A 72 6.39 8.94 -0.01
N ARG A 73 5.15 9.28 0.38
CA ARG A 73 4.26 8.32 1.05
C ARG A 73 3.93 7.14 0.14
N PRO A 74 3.77 5.93 0.70
CA PRO A 74 3.33 4.79 -0.08
C PRO A 74 1.98 5.08 -0.75
N THR A 75 1.83 4.78 -2.03
CA THR A 75 0.59 5.00 -2.78
C THR A 75 0.23 3.75 -3.58
N PHE A 76 -0.97 3.19 -3.37
CA PHE A 76 -1.42 2.01 -4.09
C PHE A 76 -1.84 2.36 -5.51
N VAL A 77 -1.29 1.66 -6.50
CA VAL A 77 -1.56 1.90 -7.92
C VAL A 77 -2.86 1.20 -8.31
N LYS A 78 -3.94 1.97 -8.52
CA LYS A 78 -5.27 1.56 -9.04
C LYS A 78 -5.60 0.06 -8.85
N THR A 79 -5.49 -0.41 -7.63
CA THR A 79 -5.71 -1.83 -7.29
C THR A 79 -7.19 -2.00 -6.95
N ALA A 80 -7.84 -3.02 -7.52
CA ALA A 80 -9.23 -3.29 -7.16
C ALA A 80 -9.29 -3.77 -5.70
N THR A 81 -10.38 -3.47 -5.00
CA THR A 81 -10.58 -3.90 -3.61
C THR A 81 -11.45 -5.15 -3.51
N TYR A 82 -11.80 -5.76 -4.64
CA TYR A 82 -12.63 -6.96 -4.73
C TYR A 82 -12.06 -7.89 -5.80
N TYR A 83 -11.88 -9.15 -5.45
CA TYR A 83 -11.52 -10.22 -6.38
C TYR A 83 -12.35 -11.46 -6.07
N GLU A 84 -12.73 -12.16 -7.14
CA GLU A 84 -13.46 -13.41 -7.08
C GLU A 84 -12.67 -14.49 -7.78
N PHE A 85 -12.53 -15.65 -7.15
CA PHE A 85 -11.80 -16.80 -7.68
C PHE A 85 -12.60 -18.09 -7.49
N LEU A 86 -12.43 -19.02 -8.42
CA LEU A 86 -13.05 -20.34 -8.32
C LEU A 86 -12.19 -21.25 -7.43
N GLU A 87 -12.84 -22.10 -6.65
CA GLU A 87 -12.19 -23.14 -5.85
C GLU A 87 -11.31 -24.04 -6.74
N GLY A 88 -10.04 -24.18 -6.38
CA GLY A 88 -9.02 -24.91 -7.13
C GLY A 88 -8.15 -24.06 -8.06
N ASP A 89 -8.51 -22.80 -8.33
CA ASP A 89 -7.73 -21.92 -9.21
C ASP A 89 -6.39 -21.48 -8.57
N VAL A 90 -5.54 -20.88 -9.40
CA VAL A 90 -4.40 -20.08 -8.93
C VAL A 90 -4.83 -18.62 -8.90
N ALA A 91 -5.05 -18.08 -7.70
CA ALA A 91 -5.40 -16.68 -7.52
C ALA A 91 -4.15 -15.79 -7.45
N VAL A 92 -4.23 -14.62 -8.07
CA VAL A 92 -3.24 -13.54 -7.89
C VAL A 92 -4.00 -12.29 -7.46
N VAL A 93 -3.73 -11.84 -6.23
CA VAL A 93 -4.28 -10.62 -5.64
C VAL A 93 -3.20 -9.52 -5.74
N PRO A 94 -3.34 -8.57 -6.67
CA PRO A 94 -2.37 -7.50 -6.83
C PRO A 94 -2.24 -6.64 -5.58
N CYS A 95 -1.01 -6.25 -5.25
CA CYS A 95 -0.76 -5.14 -4.36
C CYS A 95 0.46 -4.37 -4.86
N ILE A 96 0.19 -3.45 -5.78
CA ILE A 96 1.23 -2.65 -6.41
C ILE A 96 1.26 -1.30 -5.70
N VAL A 97 2.41 -0.94 -5.17
CA VAL A 97 2.60 0.28 -4.38
C VAL A 97 3.84 1.02 -4.87
N THR A 98 3.74 2.34 -4.93
CA THR A 98 4.86 3.24 -5.19
C THR A 98 5.23 3.98 -3.91
N GLY A 99 6.47 4.46 -3.81
CA GLY A 99 6.96 5.26 -2.70
C GLY A 99 8.48 5.40 -2.76
N GLN A 100 9.00 6.42 -2.08
CA GLN A 100 10.44 6.72 -2.05
C GLN A 100 10.90 7.04 -0.62
N PRO A 101 11.94 6.36 -0.10
CA PRO A 101 12.66 5.24 -0.71
C PRO A 101 11.74 4.03 -0.94
N GLN A 102 12.23 3.02 -1.66
CA GLN A 102 11.46 1.81 -1.96
C GLN A 102 10.79 1.27 -0.68
N VAL A 103 9.47 1.12 -0.76
CA VAL A 103 8.66 0.68 0.37
C VAL A 103 8.74 -0.83 0.55
N GLU A 104 8.60 -1.28 1.78
CA GLU A 104 8.45 -2.69 2.09
C GLU A 104 6.98 -3.05 2.22
N VAL A 105 6.58 -4.14 1.57
CA VAL A 105 5.20 -4.64 1.63
C VAL A 105 5.09 -5.88 2.50
N LYS A 106 4.06 -5.93 3.33
CA LYS A 106 3.67 -7.10 4.10
C LYS A 106 2.17 -7.34 4.00
N TRP A 107 1.80 -8.59 3.78
CA TRP A 107 0.42 -9.04 3.85
C TRP A 107 0.03 -9.45 5.26
N LYS A 108 -1.14 -9.01 5.70
CA LYS A 108 -1.80 -9.43 6.94
C LYS A 108 -2.97 -10.35 6.60
N LYS A 109 -2.68 -11.65 6.60
CA LYS A 109 -3.60 -12.80 6.76
C LYS A 109 -2.73 -13.96 7.28
N ASN A 110 -3.30 -15.00 7.87
CA ASN A 110 -2.53 -16.19 8.26
C ASN A 110 -1.92 -16.83 7.00
N MET A 111 -0.63 -16.56 6.74
CA MET A 111 0.12 -17.05 5.58
C MET A 111 0.99 -18.26 5.92
N ALA A 112 0.62 -19.06 6.93
CA ALA A 112 1.41 -20.21 7.38
C ALA A 112 1.32 -21.41 6.41
N GLU A 113 0.76 -21.21 5.21
CA GLU A 113 0.49 -22.27 4.25
C GLU A 113 1.45 -22.20 3.06
N THR A 114 2.00 -23.35 2.68
CA THR A 114 2.91 -23.51 1.54
C THR A 114 2.28 -23.14 0.19
N ARG A 115 0.94 -23.05 0.14
CA ARG A 115 0.17 -22.63 -1.04
C ARG A 115 0.24 -21.13 -1.31
N ILE A 116 0.55 -20.32 -0.30
CA ILE A 116 0.48 -18.85 -0.35
C ILE A 116 1.90 -18.29 -0.46
N LYS A 117 2.14 -17.43 -1.45
CA LYS A 117 3.43 -16.75 -1.64
C LYS A 117 3.25 -15.29 -2.03
N VAL A 118 4.20 -14.44 -1.63
CA VAL A 118 4.28 -13.05 -2.10
C VAL A 118 5.23 -13.00 -3.29
N LEU A 119 4.78 -12.41 -4.38
CA LEU A 119 5.56 -12.22 -5.61
C LEU A 119 6.49 -11.00 -5.50
N GLU A 120 7.44 -10.87 -6.43
CA GLU A 120 8.39 -9.74 -6.46
C GLU A 120 7.71 -8.38 -6.55
N ASN A 121 6.59 -8.30 -7.28
CA ASN A 121 5.78 -7.09 -7.38
C ASN A 121 4.84 -6.89 -6.16
N SER A 122 5.10 -7.58 -5.05
CA SER A 122 4.32 -7.57 -3.81
C SER A 122 2.90 -8.14 -3.89
N SER A 123 2.48 -8.69 -5.03
CA SER A 123 1.18 -9.36 -5.16
C SER A 123 1.14 -10.69 -4.40
N LEU A 124 -0.02 -11.06 -3.88
CA LEU A 124 -0.22 -12.34 -3.21
C LEU A 124 -0.67 -13.38 -4.24
N GLN A 125 0.03 -14.52 -4.32
CA GLN A 125 -0.41 -15.66 -5.10
C GLN A 125 -0.85 -16.79 -4.16
N ILE A 126 -2.01 -17.37 -4.45
CA ILE A 126 -2.58 -18.53 -3.74
C ILE A 126 -2.75 -19.65 -4.76
N ASN A 127 -2.06 -20.77 -4.56
CA ASN A 127 -2.18 -21.94 -5.42
C ASN A 127 -3.25 -22.90 -4.90
N GLY A 128 -4.22 -23.25 -5.75
CA GLY A 128 -5.31 -24.13 -5.35
C GLY A 128 -6.18 -23.47 -4.30
N VAL A 129 -6.91 -22.44 -4.69
CA VAL A 129 -7.80 -21.66 -3.82
C VAL A 129 -8.80 -22.58 -3.10
N GLN A 130 -8.97 -22.37 -1.81
CA GLN A 130 -9.89 -23.11 -0.94
C GLN A 130 -10.94 -22.17 -0.33
N ARG A 131 -12.01 -22.73 0.22
CA ARG A 131 -13.10 -21.93 0.82
C ARG A 131 -12.62 -21.06 1.97
N GLU A 132 -11.61 -21.53 2.71
CA GLU A 132 -10.96 -20.85 3.83
C GLU A 132 -10.13 -19.63 3.37
N ASP A 133 -9.77 -19.58 2.08
CA ASP A 133 -9.09 -18.44 1.48
C ASP A 133 -10.04 -17.24 1.28
N HIS A 134 -11.35 -17.40 1.46
CA HIS A 134 -12.33 -16.31 1.48
C HIS A 134 -12.00 -15.30 2.60
N GLY A 135 -12.23 -14.01 2.33
CA GLY A 135 -12.25 -12.97 3.36
C GLY A 135 -11.41 -11.74 3.00
N ALA A 136 -11.19 -10.90 4.01
CA ALA A 136 -10.43 -9.67 3.86
C ALA A 136 -8.92 -9.94 4.00
N TYR A 137 -8.15 -9.42 3.05
CA TYR A 137 -6.69 -9.40 3.04
C TYR A 137 -6.23 -7.95 3.18
N SER A 138 -5.22 -7.70 4.01
CA SER A 138 -4.64 -6.37 4.12
C SER A 138 -3.21 -6.36 3.60
N CYS A 139 -2.95 -5.55 2.59
CA CYS A 139 -1.61 -5.26 2.11
C CYS A 139 -1.11 -3.97 2.78
N VAL A 140 0.00 -4.05 3.50
CA VAL A 140 0.56 -2.93 4.25
C VAL A 140 1.91 -2.55 3.67
N ALA A 141 2.04 -1.32 3.21
CA ALA A 141 3.27 -0.75 2.70
C ALA A 141 3.88 0.20 3.74
N ARG A 142 5.17 0.05 4.03
CA ARG A 142 5.89 0.85 5.02
C ARG A 142 7.19 1.43 4.46
N VAL A 143 7.54 2.63 4.90
CA VAL A 143 8.87 3.20 4.66
C VAL A 143 9.83 2.65 5.72
N PRO A 144 10.92 1.97 5.34
CA PRO A 144 11.84 1.34 6.30
C PRO A 144 12.40 2.32 7.33
N GLY A 145 12.40 1.93 8.60
CA GLY A 145 12.95 2.74 9.69
C GLY A 145 12.21 4.07 9.94
N ARG A 146 10.98 4.24 9.43
CA ARG A 146 10.18 5.45 9.59
C ARG A 146 8.75 5.11 10.02
N PRO A 147 8.07 6.01 10.76
CA PRO A 147 6.67 5.84 11.14
C PRO A 147 5.73 6.26 10.00
N ILE A 148 6.01 5.83 8.77
CA ILE A 148 5.21 6.14 7.57
C ILE A 148 4.74 4.81 6.98
N SER A 149 3.42 4.62 6.93
CA SER A 149 2.81 3.41 6.38
C SER A 149 1.42 3.69 5.84
N GLU A 150 1.02 2.93 4.83
CA GLU A 150 -0.33 2.91 4.28
C GLU A 150 -0.81 1.46 4.14
N ALA A 151 -2.13 1.25 4.19
CA ALA A 151 -2.72 -0.07 4.09
C ALA A 151 -3.87 -0.10 3.09
N LEU A 152 -3.94 -1.15 2.29
CA LEU A 152 -5.03 -1.47 1.38
C LEU A 152 -5.74 -2.73 1.88
N VAL A 153 -7.06 -2.65 2.03
CA VAL A 153 -7.89 -3.82 2.37
C VAL A 153 -8.58 -4.30 1.10
N ILE A 154 -8.47 -5.61 0.85
CA ILE A 154 -8.97 -6.27 -0.35
C ILE A 154 -9.88 -7.42 0.07
N SER A 155 -11.09 -7.45 -0.49
CA SER A 155 -12.04 -8.55 -0.31
C SER A 155 -11.78 -9.64 -1.34
N VAL A 156 -11.57 -10.86 -0.88
CA VAL A 156 -11.44 -12.05 -1.73
C VAL A 156 -12.65 -12.95 -1.49
N VAL A 157 -13.37 -13.22 -2.56
CA VAL A 157 -14.51 -14.14 -2.58
C VAL A 157 -14.10 -15.41 -3.31
N VAL A 158 -14.42 -16.55 -2.71
CA VAL A 158 -14.19 -17.87 -3.30
C VAL A 158 -15.54 -18.46 -3.68
N THR A 159 -15.70 -18.80 -4.96
CA THR A 159 -16.88 -19.48 -5.52
C THR A 159 -16.58 -20.93 -5.82
N ALA A 160 -17.62 -21.75 -5.99
CA ALA A 160 -17.47 -23.18 -6.27
C ALA A 160 -18.46 -23.60 -7.36
N SER A 161 -17.96 -24.28 -8.39
CA SER A 161 -18.81 -24.76 -9.48
C SER A 161 -19.91 -25.69 -8.97
N PRO A 162 -21.12 -25.66 -9.57
CA PRO A 162 -22.17 -26.58 -9.23
C PRO A 162 -21.73 -28.03 -9.44
N LYS A 163 -21.85 -28.88 -8.43
CA LYS A 163 -21.70 -30.34 -8.54
C LYS A 163 -23.05 -30.98 -8.28
N VAL A 164 -23.49 -31.81 -9.22
CA VAL A 164 -24.80 -32.47 -9.21
C VAL A 164 -24.61 -33.97 -9.13
N ARG A 165 -25.38 -34.64 -8.28
CA ARG A 165 -25.35 -36.10 -8.14
C ARG A 165 -26.76 -36.65 -7.92
N ILE A 166 -27.18 -37.57 -8.79
CA ILE A 166 -28.38 -38.37 -8.57
C ILE A 166 -28.07 -39.45 -7.54
N GLN A 167 -28.93 -39.59 -6.52
CA GLN A 167 -28.74 -40.58 -5.46
C GLN A 167 -29.01 -42.01 -5.95
N GLU A 168 -30.09 -42.21 -6.69
CA GLU A 168 -30.53 -43.51 -7.24
C GLU A 168 -30.75 -43.37 -8.74
N ARG A 169 -30.01 -44.12 -9.56
CA ARG A 169 -30.11 -44.06 -11.03
C ARG A 169 -31.29 -44.84 -11.58
N GLU A 170 -31.74 -45.85 -10.85
CA GLU A 170 -32.82 -46.75 -11.22
C GLU A 170 -33.74 -46.96 -10.02
N LYS A 171 -35.04 -46.97 -10.27
CA LYS A 171 -36.06 -47.20 -9.25
C LYS A 171 -37.21 -47.98 -9.85
N ASN A 172 -37.50 -49.15 -9.27
CA ASN A 172 -38.63 -49.98 -9.67
C ASN A 172 -39.82 -49.62 -8.79
N VAL A 173 -40.95 -49.25 -9.38
CA VAL A 173 -42.18 -48.89 -8.66
C VAL A 173 -43.36 -49.61 -9.29
N LEU A 174 -44.22 -50.19 -8.44
CA LEU A 174 -45.44 -50.87 -8.87
C LEU A 174 -46.51 -49.86 -9.26
N GLU A 175 -47.34 -50.19 -10.24
CA GLU A 175 -48.50 -49.38 -10.60
C GLU A 175 -49.54 -49.39 -9.47
N GLY A 176 -50.02 -48.22 -9.07
CA GLY A 176 -51.07 -48.10 -8.06
C GLY A 176 -51.19 -46.69 -7.47
N PRO A 177 -52.38 -46.29 -6.99
CA PRO A 177 -52.64 -44.93 -6.51
C PRO A 177 -51.86 -44.55 -5.24
N GLU A 178 -51.35 -45.54 -4.49
CA GLU A 178 -50.55 -45.34 -3.26
C GLU A 178 -49.03 -45.32 -3.54
N ASN A 179 -48.60 -45.59 -4.77
CA ASN A 179 -47.20 -45.81 -5.11
C ASN A 179 -46.52 -44.53 -5.65
N ASN A 180 -46.01 -43.68 -4.75
CA ASN A 180 -45.30 -42.45 -5.09
C ASN A 180 -43.81 -42.66 -5.45
N VAL A 181 -43.30 -41.93 -6.45
CA VAL A 181 -41.88 -41.94 -6.84
C VAL A 181 -41.21 -40.63 -6.41
N SER A 182 -40.16 -40.72 -5.60
CA SER A 182 -39.29 -39.57 -5.26
C SER A 182 -37.92 -39.73 -5.93
N ILE A 183 -37.47 -38.68 -6.61
CA ILE A 183 -36.14 -38.57 -7.22
C ILE A 183 -35.32 -37.59 -6.37
N VAL A 184 -34.17 -38.03 -5.87
CA VAL A 184 -33.28 -37.18 -5.05
C VAL A 184 -32.07 -36.75 -5.87
N CYS A 185 -31.95 -35.44 -6.07
CA CYS A 185 -30.83 -34.79 -6.73
C CYS A 185 -30.06 -33.95 -5.72
N LEU A 186 -28.82 -34.33 -5.44
CA LEU A 186 -27.93 -33.60 -4.54
C LEU A 186 -27.18 -32.55 -5.37
N VAL A 187 -27.32 -31.28 -4.98
CA VAL A 187 -26.69 -30.14 -5.63
C VAL A 187 -25.83 -29.41 -4.60
N THR A 188 -24.58 -29.14 -4.95
CA THR A 188 -23.65 -28.30 -4.17
C THR A 188 -23.08 -27.24 -5.10
N GLY A 189 -22.65 -26.09 -4.56
CA GLY A 189 -22.07 -24.99 -5.31
C GLY A 189 -22.09 -23.71 -4.47
N GLU A 190 -21.28 -22.73 -4.84
CA GLU A 190 -21.23 -21.42 -4.20
C GLU A 190 -21.13 -20.33 -5.29
N PRO A 191 -22.11 -19.40 -5.40
CA PRO A 191 -23.35 -19.34 -4.62
C PRO A 191 -24.24 -20.56 -4.86
N THR A 192 -25.24 -20.77 -4.00
CA THR A 192 -26.17 -21.91 -4.12
C THR A 192 -26.83 -21.91 -5.50
N PRO A 193 -26.74 -23.01 -6.28
CA PRO A 193 -27.26 -23.05 -7.64
C PRO A 193 -28.80 -23.02 -7.69
N ASN A 194 -29.36 -22.42 -8.75
CA ASN A 194 -30.78 -22.52 -9.05
C ASN A 194 -31.12 -23.90 -9.65
N ILE A 195 -32.16 -24.56 -9.12
CA ILE A 195 -32.53 -25.93 -9.51
C ILE A 195 -33.82 -25.90 -10.34
N THR A 196 -33.77 -26.55 -11.51
CA THR A 196 -34.93 -26.78 -12.37
C THR A 196 -35.01 -28.25 -12.78
N TRP A 197 -36.22 -28.75 -13.04
CA TRP A 197 -36.48 -30.13 -13.46
C TRP A 197 -37.05 -30.15 -14.87
N SER A 198 -36.62 -31.12 -15.66
CA SER A 198 -37.15 -31.41 -17.00
C SER A 198 -37.31 -32.92 -17.19
N ARG A 199 -38.23 -33.32 -18.07
CA ARG A 199 -38.47 -34.71 -18.48
C ARG A 199 -38.11 -34.90 -19.94
#